data_AF-A0A944S1V0-F1
#
_entry.id   AF-A0A944S1V0-F1
#
_cell.length_a   1.000
_cell.length_b   1.000
_cell.length_c   1.000
_cell.angle_alpha   90.00
_cell.angle_beta   90.00
_cell.angle_gamma   90.00
#
_symmetry.space_group_name_H-M   'P 1'
#
loop_
_entity.id
_entity.type
_entity.pdbx_description
1 polymer ?
#
loop_
_entity_poly.entity_id
_entity_poly.type
_entity_poly.pdbx_seq_one_letter_code
_entity_poly.pdbx_strand_id
1 'polypeptide(L)'
;MPLVEPIGTHGVFLDARRFLPHLEQDLFPAQALAAELYVESGVRGMERGNVSAGRDPETGQNRRPKLELVRLTLPRRVYTQAHMDVTAEAVLGVFERRERIRGLRLTYEPEYLRFFQARFEVIPQT
;
A
#
# COMPACT_ATOMS: atom_id res chain seq x y z
N MET A 1 -12.99 -4.54 7.70
CA MET A 1 -11.73 -3.94 7.23
C MET A 1 -10.60 -4.96 7.39
N PRO A 2 -9.87 -5.36 6.34
CA PRO A 2 -8.80 -6.34 6.46
C PRO A 2 -7.52 -5.70 7.03
N LEU A 3 -7.17 -6.12 8.25
CA LEU A 3 -6.03 -5.61 9.02
C LEU A 3 -5.18 -6.77 9.53
N VAL A 4 -3.92 -6.49 9.87
CA VAL A 4 -3.12 -7.40 10.70
C VAL A 4 -3.61 -7.31 12.15
N GLU A 5 -3.83 -8.48 12.76
CA GLU A 5 -4.30 -8.59 14.15
C GLU A 5 -3.35 -9.49 14.97
N PRO A 6 -3.15 -9.18 16.27
CA PRO A 6 -3.62 -8.00 16.98
C PRO A 6 -2.92 -6.71 16.53
N ILE A 7 -3.55 -5.56 16.77
CA ILE A 7 -2.99 -4.25 16.41
C ILE A 7 -1.69 -3.99 17.19
N GLY A 8 -0.64 -3.60 16.47
CA GLY A 8 0.66 -3.27 17.04
C GLY A 8 0.69 -1.90 17.71
N THR A 9 1.72 -1.65 18.52
CA THR A 9 1.82 -0.43 19.36
C THR A 9 2.25 0.84 18.62
N HIS A 10 2.67 0.74 17.36
CA HIS A 10 3.31 1.85 16.61
C HIS A 10 2.62 2.16 15.28
N GLY A 11 1.53 1.45 14.97
CA GLY A 11 0.80 1.64 13.73
C GLY A 11 -0.15 0.49 13.42
N VAL A 12 -0.98 0.73 12.42
CA VAL A 12 -1.94 -0.22 11.87
C VAL A 12 -1.43 -0.68 10.50
N PHE A 13 -1.60 -1.96 10.19
CA PHE A 13 -1.19 -2.54 8.92
C PHE A 13 -2.44 -3.03 8.19
N LEU A 14 -2.76 -2.42 7.06
CA LEU A 14 -3.83 -2.86 6.17
C LEU A 14 -3.32 -4.05 5.36
N ASP A 15 -4.08 -5.14 5.29
CA ASP A 15 -3.78 -6.28 4.42
C ASP A 15 -4.28 -5.97 3.01
N ALA A 16 -3.39 -5.45 2.15
CA ALA A 16 -3.73 -4.99 0.82
C ALA A 16 -4.15 -6.13 -0.11
N ARG A 17 -3.69 -7.37 0.14
CA ARG A 17 -4.11 -8.55 -0.62
C ARG A 17 -5.58 -8.90 -0.37
N ARG A 18 -6.04 -8.75 0.88
CA ARG A 18 -7.47 -8.89 1.22
C ARG A 18 -8.27 -7.62 0.92
N PHE A 19 -7.63 -6.46 0.91
CA PHE A 19 -8.26 -5.18 0.59
C PHE A 19 -8.57 -5.06 -0.91
N LEU A 20 -7.68 -5.51 -1.78
CA LEU A 20 -7.80 -5.45 -3.24
C LEU A 20 -7.68 -6.85 -3.85
N PRO A 21 -8.64 -7.76 -3.57
CA PRO A 21 -8.53 -9.17 -3.96
C PRO A 21 -8.56 -9.39 -5.48
N HIS A 22 -9.03 -8.41 -6.25
CA HIS A 22 -9.05 -8.41 -7.71
C HIS A 22 -7.69 -8.07 -8.35
N LEU A 23 -6.71 -7.65 -7.56
CA LEU A 23 -5.37 -7.30 -8.04
C LEU A 23 -4.34 -8.38 -7.67
N GLU A 24 -3.69 -8.93 -8.67
CA GLU A 24 -2.51 -9.76 -8.48
C GLU A 24 -1.35 -8.97 -7.86
N GLN A 25 -0.48 -9.66 -7.12
CA GLN A 25 0.57 -9.00 -6.34
C GLN A 25 1.61 -8.25 -7.20
N ASP A 26 1.82 -8.67 -8.45
CA ASP A 26 2.69 -7.99 -9.42
C ASP A 26 2.03 -6.75 -10.07
N LEU A 27 0.77 -6.49 -9.73
CA LEU A 27 0.09 -5.23 -10.00
C LEU A 27 0.19 -4.25 -8.80
N PHE A 28 1.04 -4.58 -7.83
CA PHE A 28 1.42 -3.76 -6.68
C PHE A 28 0.24 -3.20 -5.85
N PRO A 29 -0.67 -4.06 -5.34
CA PRO A 29 -1.87 -3.62 -4.64
C PRO A 29 -1.57 -2.78 -3.38
N ALA A 30 -0.50 -3.08 -2.62
CA ALA A 30 -0.14 -2.24 -1.48
C ALA A 30 0.33 -0.84 -1.91
N GLN A 31 1.08 -0.73 -3.01
CA GLN A 31 1.51 0.56 -3.55
C GLN A 31 0.31 1.36 -4.10
N ALA A 32 -0.63 0.69 -4.77
CA ALA A 32 -1.87 1.28 -5.26
C ALA A 32 -2.73 1.80 -4.10
N LEU A 33 -2.95 0.98 -3.07
CA LEU A 33 -3.72 1.35 -1.89
C LEU A 33 -3.10 2.54 -1.15
N ALA A 34 -1.78 2.57 -0.99
CA ALA A 34 -1.10 3.70 -0.37
C ALA A 34 -1.27 5.00 -1.17
N ALA A 35 -1.27 4.93 -2.49
CA ALA A 35 -1.54 6.08 -3.35
C ALA A 35 -2.99 6.56 -3.25
N GLU A 36 -3.95 5.63 -3.24
CA GLU A 36 -5.38 5.96 -3.12
C GLU A 36 -5.73 6.61 -1.79
N LEU A 37 -5.15 6.16 -0.68
CA LEU A 37 -5.31 6.81 0.63
C LEU A 37 -4.81 8.26 0.62
N TYR A 38 -3.67 8.50 -0.04
CA TYR A 38 -3.11 9.85 -0.17
C TYR A 38 -3.98 10.74 -1.05
N VAL A 39 -4.51 10.23 -2.17
CA VAL A 39 -5.42 10.98 -3.05
C VAL A 39 -6.74 11.29 -2.34
N GLU A 40 -7.29 10.33 -1.60
CA GLU A 40 -8.56 10.49 -0.86
C GLU A 40 -8.48 11.56 0.23
N SER A 41 -7.38 11.58 0.98
CA SER A 41 -7.36 12.26 2.29
C SER A 41 -6.08 13.02 2.62
N GLY A 42 -5.04 12.91 1.79
CA GLY A 42 -3.69 13.40 2.11
C GLY A 42 -2.93 12.53 3.12
N VAL A 43 -3.53 11.45 3.65
CA VAL A 43 -2.84 10.52 4.56
C VAL A 43 -1.84 9.66 3.79
N ARG A 44 -0.56 9.80 4.11
CA ARG A 44 0.51 9.03 3.48
C ARG A 44 0.80 7.74 4.26
N GLY A 45 0.41 6.61 3.67
CA GLY A 45 0.83 5.27 4.10
C GLY A 45 2.19 4.86 3.52
N MET A 46 2.80 3.84 4.10
CA MET A 46 4.02 3.21 3.57
C MET A 46 3.70 1.82 3.03
N GLU A 47 4.02 1.57 1.76
CA GLU A 47 4.00 0.24 1.18
C GLU A 47 4.98 -0.68 1.94
N ARG A 48 4.54 -1.90 2.26
CA ARG A 48 5.31 -2.96 2.90
C ARG A 48 4.92 -4.29 2.27
N GLY A 49 5.21 -4.43 0.98
CA GLY A 49 4.85 -5.59 0.17
C GLY A 49 5.88 -5.84 -0.92
N ASN A 50 5.39 -6.23 -2.09
CA ASN A 50 6.19 -6.58 -3.27
C ASN A 50 7.23 -5.51 -3.63
N VAL A 51 6.85 -4.21 -3.64
CA VAL A 51 7.78 -3.14 -4.02
C VAL A 51 8.96 -3.08 -3.04
N SER A 52 8.66 -3.06 -1.73
CA SER A 52 9.68 -3.10 -0.67
C SER A 52 10.54 -4.35 -0.68
N ALA A 53 10.00 -5.50 -1.09
CA ALA A 53 10.73 -6.77 -1.12
C ALA A 53 11.81 -6.84 -2.21
N GLY A 54 11.72 -6.00 -3.24
CA GLY A 54 12.71 -5.94 -4.32
C GLY A 54 12.61 -7.12 -5.30
N ARG A 55 13.64 -7.25 -6.13
CA ARG A 55 13.79 -8.36 -7.07
C ARG A 55 14.61 -9.48 -6.45
N ASP A 56 14.30 -10.70 -6.87
CA ASP A 56 15.15 -11.85 -6.64
C ASP A 56 16.43 -11.74 -7.49
N PRO A 57 17.63 -11.88 -6.90
CA PRO A 57 18.90 -11.62 -7.59
C PRO A 57 19.27 -12.72 -8.61
N GLU A 58 18.70 -13.92 -8.49
CA GLU A 58 19.00 -15.04 -9.39
C GLU A 58 18.08 -15.01 -10.62
N THR A 59 16.80 -14.71 -10.41
CA THR A 59 15.77 -14.78 -11.46
C THR A 59 15.39 -13.42 -12.04
N GLY A 60 15.71 -12.32 -11.36
CA GLY A 60 15.26 -10.97 -11.71
C GLY A 60 13.77 -10.72 -11.50
N GLN A 61 13.01 -11.72 -11.02
CA GLN A 61 11.57 -11.62 -10.81
C GLN A 61 11.25 -10.83 -9.53
N ASN A 62 10.02 -10.33 -9.43
CA ASN A 62 9.54 -9.73 -8.19
C ASN A 62 9.53 -10.76 -7.07
N ARG A 63 10.06 -10.38 -5.89
CA ARG A 63 9.79 -11.15 -4.68
C ARG A 63 8.33 -10.98 -4.29
N ARG A 64 7.64 -12.09 -4.05
CA ARG A 64 6.22 -12.13 -3.65
C ARG A 64 6.09 -12.45 -2.16
N PRO A 65 6.29 -11.47 -1.25
CA PRO A 65 6.18 -11.73 0.18
C PRO A 65 4.76 -12.17 0.54
N LYS A 66 4.62 -13.07 1.53
CA LYS A 66 3.31 -13.48 2.04
C LYS A 66 2.50 -12.30 2.56
N LEU A 67 3.18 -11.31 3.13
CA LEU A 67 2.60 -10.08 3.64
C LEU A 67 2.67 -8.99 2.56
N GLU A 68 1.51 -8.49 2.15
CA GLU A 68 1.34 -7.40 1.19
C GLU A 68 0.55 -6.29 1.89
N LEU A 69 1.26 -5.36 2.53
CA LEU A 69 0.69 -4.48 3.54
C LEU A 69 0.85 -3.00 3.21
N VAL A 70 -0.09 -2.18 3.68
CA VAL A 70 0.12 -0.74 3.84
C VAL A 70 0.23 -0.42 5.33
N ARG A 71 1.36 0.18 5.74
CA ARG A 71 1.61 0.56 7.12
C ARG A 71 1.22 2.02 7.37
N LEU A 72 0.21 2.22 8.23
CA LEU A 72 -0.16 3.51 8.80
C LEU A 72 0.61 3.68 10.12
N THR A 73 1.76 4.35 10.04
CA THR A 73 2.66 4.52 11.20
C THR A 73 2.26 5.75 11.99
N LEU A 74 2.27 5.66 13.33
CA LEU A 74 1.86 6.75 14.21
C LEU A 74 3.07 7.39 14.93
N PRO A 75 3.51 8.59 14.51
CA PRO A 75 4.49 9.38 15.25
C PRO A 75 3.98 9.77 16.63
N ARG A 76 4.86 9.66 17.63
CA ARG A 76 4.51 9.87 19.05
C ARG A 76 4.23 11.34 19.33
N ARG A 77 3.08 11.63 19.94
CA ARG A 77 2.65 12.97 20.38
C ARG A 77 2.47 14.00 19.24
N VAL A 78 2.25 13.54 18.01
CA VAL A 78 2.07 14.43 16.84
C VAL A 78 0.60 14.57 16.47
N TYR A 79 -0.13 13.46 16.41
CA TYR A 79 -1.52 13.43 15.95
C TYR A 79 -2.50 13.33 17.12
N THR A 80 -3.73 13.79 16.87
CA THR A 80 -4.86 13.79 17.80
C THR A 80 -5.89 12.74 17.39
N GLN A 81 -6.92 12.54 18.21
CA GLN A 81 -8.04 11.66 17.87
C GLN A 81 -8.70 12.03 16.54
N ALA A 82 -8.95 13.32 16.29
CA ALA A 82 -9.55 13.77 15.03
C ALA A 82 -8.72 13.39 13.79
N HIS A 83 -7.39 13.34 13.90
CA HIS A 83 -6.55 12.85 12.80
C HIS A 83 -6.71 11.33 12.60
N MET A 84 -6.95 10.58 13.68
CA MET A 84 -7.26 9.15 13.58
C MET A 84 -8.62 8.92 12.94
N ASP A 85 -9.62 9.76 13.27
CA ASP A 85 -10.96 9.68 12.70
C ASP A 85 -10.91 9.95 11.17
N VAL A 86 -10.23 11.01 10.74
CA VAL A 86 -9.99 11.28 9.30
C VAL A 86 -9.28 10.11 8.61
N THR A 87 -8.28 9.51 9.29
CA THR A 87 -7.58 8.35 8.74
C THR A 87 -8.50 7.14 8.60
N ALA A 88 -9.33 6.86 9.60
CA ALA A 88 -10.27 5.74 9.57
C ALA A 88 -11.36 5.92 8.50
N GLU A 89 -11.92 7.14 8.39
CA GLU A 89 -12.89 7.52 7.37
C GLU A 89 -12.29 7.38 5.96
N ALA A 90 -11.05 7.83 5.75
CA ALA A 90 -10.37 7.67 4.46
C ALA A 90 -10.17 6.20 4.10
N VAL A 91 -9.74 5.36 5.06
CA VAL A 91 -9.59 3.92 4.83
C VAL A 91 -10.94 3.28 4.49
N LEU A 92 -12.03 3.69 5.15
CA LEU A 92 -13.37 3.21 4.84
C LEU A 92 -13.82 3.65 3.44
N GLY A 93 -13.68 4.93 3.09
CA GLY A 93 -14.07 5.45 1.78
C GLY A 93 -13.32 4.76 0.62
N VAL A 94 -12.01 4.55 0.78
CA VAL A 94 -11.21 3.78 -0.20
C VAL A 94 -11.68 2.32 -0.25
N PHE A 95 -12.02 1.71 0.88
CA PHE A 95 -12.53 0.35 0.93
C PHE A 95 -13.88 0.19 0.23
N GLU A 96 -14.78 1.17 0.33
CA GLU A 96 -16.09 1.15 -0.33
C GLU A 96 -15.97 1.19 -1.86
N ARG A 97 -14.97 1.93 -2.39
CA ARG A 97 -14.71 2.01 -3.84
C ARG A 97 -13.60 1.07 -4.36
N ARG A 98 -13.15 0.12 -3.52
CA ARG A 98 -11.96 -0.72 -3.78
C ARG A 98 -11.96 -1.47 -5.12
N GLU A 99 -13.12 -1.92 -5.58
CA GLU A 99 -13.26 -2.67 -6.85
C GLU A 99 -12.91 -1.82 -8.08
N ARG A 100 -12.91 -0.48 -7.93
CA ARG A 100 -12.52 0.46 -9.00
C ARG A 100 -11.03 0.79 -8.98
N ILE A 101 -10.32 0.41 -7.92
CA ILE A 101 -8.88 0.69 -7.77
C ILE A 101 -8.13 -0.20 -8.74
N ARG A 102 -7.22 0.41 -9.50
CA ARG A 102 -6.46 -0.27 -10.55
C ARG A 102 -5.05 -0.59 -10.07
N GLY A 103 -4.50 -1.65 -10.66
CA GLY A 103 -3.11 -2.02 -10.50
C GLY A 103 -2.15 -0.98 -11.06
N LEU A 104 -0.90 -1.07 -10.65
CA LEU A 104 0.19 -0.22 -11.10
C LEU A 104 1.20 -1.02 -11.93
N ARG A 105 1.92 -0.32 -12.80
CA ARG A 105 3.16 -0.83 -13.42
C ARG A 105 4.31 0.15 -13.19
N LEU A 106 5.52 -0.39 -13.06
CA LEU A 106 6.74 0.41 -12.94
C LEU A 106 7.00 1.18 -14.25
N THR A 107 7.35 2.45 -14.12
CA THR A 107 7.84 3.30 -15.23
C THR A 107 9.31 3.66 -15.08
N TYR A 108 9.79 3.63 -13.85
CA TYR A 108 11.19 3.77 -13.50
C TYR A 108 11.46 2.92 -12.27
N GLU A 109 12.55 2.14 -12.31
CA GLU A 109 13.00 1.30 -11.21
C GLU A 109 14.51 1.52 -11.03
N PRO A 110 14.98 2.02 -9.87
CA PRO A 110 16.40 2.13 -9.61
C PRO A 110 17.00 0.74 -9.30
N GLU A 111 18.31 0.59 -9.48
CA GLU A 111 19.03 -0.67 -9.23
C GLU A 111 18.92 -1.14 -7.77
N TYR A 112 18.98 -0.20 -6.83
CA TYR A 112 18.93 -0.47 -5.39
C TYR A 112 17.78 0.26 -4.72
N LEU A 113 17.25 -0.36 -3.65
CA LEU A 113 16.23 0.22 -2.76
C LEU A 113 15.04 0.83 -3.53
N ARG A 114 14.48 0.08 -4.49
CA ARG A 114 13.44 0.55 -5.41
C ARG A 114 12.26 1.25 -4.76
N PHE A 115 11.87 0.85 -3.55
CA PHE A 115 10.76 1.46 -2.82
C PHE A 115 10.96 2.96 -2.48
N PHE A 116 12.18 3.51 -2.57
CA PHE A 116 12.41 4.95 -2.35
C PHE A 116 12.18 5.81 -3.58
N GLN A 117 12.54 5.33 -4.78
CA GLN A 117 12.62 6.18 -5.98
C GLN A 117 11.86 5.63 -7.18
N ALA A 118 11.32 4.41 -7.09
CA ALA A 118 10.52 3.84 -8.16
C ALA A 118 9.33 4.75 -8.49
N ARG A 119 9.02 4.83 -9.79
CA ARG A 119 7.84 5.53 -10.30
C ARG A 119 6.92 4.52 -10.94
N PHE A 120 5.64 4.83 -10.84
CA PHE A 120 4.57 3.95 -11.28
C PHE A 120 3.57 4.74 -12.12
N GLU A 121 2.84 4.02 -12.95
CA GLU A 121 1.63 4.53 -13.57
C GLU A 121 0.51 3.50 -13.45
N VAL A 122 -0.73 4.01 -13.50
CA VAL A 122 -1.92 3.16 -13.40
C VAL A 122 -2.09 2.38 -14.70
N ILE A 123 -2.39 1.09 -14.58
CA ILE A 123 -2.66 0.25 -15.76
C ILE A 123 -3.97 0.71 -16.42
N PRO A 124 -3.98 1.00 -17.74
CA PRO A 124 -5.20 1.38 -18.46
C PRO A 124 -6.30 0.32 -18.34
N GLN A 125 -7.57 0.75 -18.39
CA GLN A 125 -8.67 -0.20 -18.57
C GLN A 125 -8.62 -0.71 -20.01
N THR A 126 -8.61 -2.04 -20.18
CA THR A 126 -8.81 -2.70 -21.47
C THR A 126 -10.29 -2.73 -21.84
#